data_AF-A6GIT5-F1
#
_entry.id   AF-A6GIT5-F1
#
_cell.length_a   1.000
_cell.length_b   1.000
_cell.length_c   1.000
_cell.angle_alpha   90.00
_cell.angle_beta   90.00
_cell.angle_gamma   90.00
#
_symmetry.space_group_name_H-M   'P 1'
#
loop_
_entity.id
_entity.type
_entity.pdbx_description
1 polymer ?
#
loop_
_entity_poly.entity_id
_entity_poly.type
_entity_poly.pdbx_seq_one_letter_code
_entity_poly.pdbx_strand_id
1 'polypeptide(L)'
;MTMLDALEDLLRPAIDAALPGGLTVVAGPWDPSGNGVVVHATALEVQPPADDPPGDEEAHLLSLVDFDADGVALDFEIPEAQTGELIEVEAPPGYTAARGDAYFLDDRTIRFYQAPAAANPGVRARLRGDAAAGWKRRRPCALTLEISAWNNDSDDADAHLAVALQVALAELVELPNLETAAAPGVSVQLRVRKPRVWLDSVERQHIASANLFEFKATLTLRGELDVLVAKGEPPSVGVIESIEGQVSVNHADGEPLEPEAFVISGEDPPLVVGPRPIESDDPALLLTVSTSVLSDLDGFTPPVTTIAALAELDIPSIVDELVNVTEVKIGELRQRAKLVLAFPHLPELPASALVPSLTTLINQDVETLAVMLDHGPAYAASLHAELLTLQILLKGSAMSSLTLADFSAT
;
A
#
# COMPACT_ATOMS: atom_id res chain seq x y z
N MET A 1 -22.41 12.94 7.41
CA MET A 1 -21.96 12.10 6.30
C MET A 1 -21.08 11.02 6.90
N THR A 2 -21.58 9.81 6.94
CA THR A 2 -20.79 8.64 7.32
C THR A 2 -19.85 8.28 6.16
N MET A 3 -18.82 7.48 6.43
CA MET A 3 -17.91 7.00 5.38
C MET A 3 -18.63 6.09 4.36
N LEU A 4 -19.73 5.45 4.78
CA LEU A 4 -20.57 4.63 3.92
C LEU A 4 -21.34 5.52 2.93
N ASP A 5 -21.92 6.63 3.42
CA ASP A 5 -22.59 7.62 2.58
C ASP A 5 -21.66 8.16 1.49
N ALA A 6 -20.37 8.36 1.80
CA ALA A 6 -19.40 8.86 0.83
C ALA A 6 -19.18 7.91 -0.37
N LEU A 7 -19.22 6.59 -0.12
CA LEU A 7 -19.13 5.58 -1.18
C LEU A 7 -20.40 5.57 -2.04
N GLU A 8 -21.57 5.71 -1.42
CA GLU A 8 -22.85 5.76 -2.13
C GLU A 8 -22.97 7.05 -2.96
N ASP A 9 -22.54 8.19 -2.41
CA ASP A 9 -22.52 9.49 -3.08
C ASP A 9 -21.55 9.54 -4.26
N LEU A 10 -20.46 8.77 -4.20
CA LEU A 10 -19.53 8.61 -5.33
C LEU A 10 -20.18 7.84 -6.49
N LEU A 11 -20.83 6.72 -6.19
CA LEU A 11 -21.33 5.81 -7.22
C LEU A 11 -22.67 6.23 -7.82
N ARG A 12 -23.56 6.81 -7.01
CA ARG A 12 -24.93 7.18 -7.44
C ARG A 12 -24.95 8.03 -8.72
N PRO A 13 -24.18 9.14 -8.84
CA PRO A 13 -24.26 9.99 -10.03
C PRO A 13 -23.77 9.28 -11.30
N ALA A 14 -22.73 8.44 -11.18
CA ALA A 14 -22.20 7.69 -12.31
C ALA A 14 -23.21 6.66 -12.83
N ILE A 15 -23.85 5.93 -11.91
CA ILE A 15 -24.89 4.95 -12.24
C ILE A 15 -26.14 5.63 -12.84
N ASP A 16 -26.58 6.74 -12.25
CA ASP A 16 -27.71 7.53 -12.76
C ASP A 16 -27.47 8.04 -14.19
N ALA A 17 -26.26 8.50 -14.49
CA ALA A 17 -25.91 8.98 -15.82
C ALA A 17 -25.86 7.87 -16.90
N ALA A 18 -25.62 6.63 -16.50
CA ALA A 18 -25.48 5.51 -17.43
C ALA A 18 -26.77 4.74 -17.69
N LEU A 19 -27.73 4.81 -16.78
CA LEU A 19 -28.99 4.09 -16.88
C LEU A 19 -30.01 4.81 -17.81
N PRO A 20 -30.95 4.07 -18.41
CA PRO A 20 -32.03 4.66 -19.20
C PRO A 20 -32.85 5.68 -18.40
N GLY A 21 -33.21 6.79 -19.04
CA GLY A 21 -34.03 7.83 -18.40
C GLY A 21 -35.38 7.31 -17.93
N GLY A 22 -35.73 7.59 -16.67
CA GLY A 22 -36.99 7.18 -16.04
C GLY A 22 -36.85 6.13 -14.94
N LEU A 23 -35.66 5.56 -14.75
CA LEU A 23 -35.34 4.75 -13.57
C LEU A 23 -34.96 5.65 -12.40
N THR A 24 -35.36 5.25 -11.19
CA THR A 24 -34.91 5.93 -9.97
C THR A 24 -33.62 5.29 -9.48
N VAL A 25 -32.56 6.07 -9.32
CA VAL A 25 -31.32 5.62 -8.66
C VAL A 25 -31.30 6.16 -7.24
N VAL A 26 -31.18 5.27 -6.26
CA VAL A 26 -31.21 5.59 -4.82
C VAL A 26 -29.90 5.19 -4.16
N ALA A 27 -29.44 6.04 -3.24
CA ALA A 27 -28.35 5.75 -2.31
C ALA A 27 -28.93 5.38 -0.93
N GLY A 28 -28.34 4.37 -0.29
CA GLY A 28 -28.68 3.94 1.06
C GLY A 28 -29.81 2.91 1.12
N PRO A 29 -30.42 2.70 2.30
CA PRO A 29 -31.47 1.71 2.47
C PRO A 29 -32.70 2.09 1.64
N TRP A 30 -33.23 1.13 0.88
CA TRP A 30 -34.41 1.33 0.04
C TRP A 30 -35.51 0.33 0.35
N ASP A 31 -36.75 0.82 0.28
CA ASP A 31 -37.95 -0.01 0.27
C ASP A 31 -38.49 -0.01 -1.18
N PRO A 32 -38.50 -1.17 -1.88
CA PRO A 32 -38.81 -1.23 -3.29
C PRO A 32 -40.28 -0.85 -3.54
N SER A 33 -40.48 0.35 -4.09
CA SER A 33 -41.80 0.87 -4.46
C SER A 33 -42.02 0.90 -5.98
N GLY A 34 -41.04 0.49 -6.77
CA GLY A 34 -41.10 0.47 -8.23
C GLY A 34 -39.77 0.07 -8.88
N ASN A 35 -39.64 0.40 -10.16
CA ASN A 35 -38.45 0.10 -10.96
C ASN A 35 -37.32 1.08 -10.62
N GLY A 36 -36.12 0.56 -10.38
CA GLY A 36 -34.98 1.40 -9.98
C GLY A 36 -33.72 0.62 -9.70
N VAL A 37 -32.66 1.34 -9.39
CA VAL A 37 -31.37 0.79 -8.97
C VAL A 37 -30.98 1.40 -7.63
N VAL A 38 -30.48 0.57 -6.72
CA VAL A 38 -30.06 0.98 -5.38
C VAL A 38 -28.59 0.68 -5.23
N VAL A 39 -27.90 1.62 -4.60
CA VAL A 39 -26.52 1.46 -4.13
C VAL A 39 -26.53 1.66 -2.62
N HIS A 40 -26.12 0.64 -1.87
CA HIS A 40 -26.18 0.67 -0.42
C HIS A 40 -24.90 0.07 0.18
N ALA A 41 -24.16 0.89 0.91
CA ALA A 41 -23.02 0.45 1.70
C ALA A 41 -23.51 0.01 3.08
N THR A 42 -23.51 -1.29 3.34
CA THR A 42 -24.25 -1.90 4.45
C THR A 42 -23.44 -2.07 5.73
N ALA A 43 -22.13 -2.23 5.63
CA ALA A 43 -21.28 -2.52 6.78
C ALA A 43 -19.84 -2.02 6.60
N LEU A 44 -19.22 -1.64 7.73
CA LEU A 44 -17.77 -1.51 7.88
C LEU A 44 -17.32 -2.48 8.98
N GLU A 45 -16.56 -3.49 8.59
CA GLU A 45 -15.95 -4.46 9.49
C GLU A 45 -14.46 -4.17 9.65
N VAL A 46 -13.99 -4.08 10.89
CA VAL A 46 -12.58 -3.89 11.21
C VAL A 46 -12.05 -5.19 11.75
N GLN A 47 -10.91 -5.65 11.21
CA GLN A 47 -10.32 -6.88 11.71
C GLN A 47 -9.94 -6.75 13.20
N PRO A 48 -10.19 -7.81 14.00
CA PRO A 48 -9.80 -7.84 15.39
C PRO A 48 -8.27 -7.68 15.52
N PRO A 49 -7.79 -7.20 16.67
CA PRO A 49 -6.34 -7.10 16.89
C PRO A 49 -5.71 -8.48 16.74
N ALA A 50 -4.49 -8.53 16.20
CA ALA A 50 -3.63 -9.69 16.38
C ALA A 50 -3.33 -9.90 17.89
N ASP A 51 -2.88 -11.09 18.26
CA ASP A 51 -2.58 -11.44 19.67
C ASP A 51 -1.55 -10.50 20.32
N ASP A 52 -0.74 -9.79 19.51
CA ASP A 52 0.15 -8.71 19.94
C ASP A 52 0.03 -7.53 18.96
N PRO A 53 -0.97 -6.64 19.14
CA PRO A 53 -1.19 -5.56 18.21
C PRO A 53 -0.05 -4.54 18.33
N PRO A 54 0.47 -3.97 17.23
CA PRO A 54 1.33 -2.80 17.34
C PRO A 54 0.62 -1.75 18.20
N GLY A 55 1.38 -1.16 19.12
CA GLY A 55 0.86 -0.13 20.03
C GLY A 55 0.26 1.04 19.26
N ASP A 56 -0.58 1.80 19.95
CA ASP A 56 -1.15 3.02 19.39
C ASP A 56 -0.05 4.02 19.04
N GLU A 57 -0.13 4.60 17.83
CA GLU A 57 0.71 5.72 17.45
C GLU A 57 0.25 6.97 18.20
N GLU A 58 1.18 7.86 18.50
CA GLU A 58 0.88 9.16 19.09
C GLU A 58 -0.03 9.97 18.15
N ALA A 59 -1.05 10.61 18.73
CA ALA A 59 -1.93 11.49 17.98
C ALA A 59 -1.26 12.85 17.77
N HIS A 60 -1.46 13.41 16.58
CA HIS A 60 -1.06 14.77 16.26
C HIS A 60 -2.27 15.55 15.75
N LEU A 61 -2.29 16.87 15.98
CA LEU A 61 -3.22 17.75 15.29
C LEU A 61 -2.88 17.75 13.79
N LEU A 62 -3.89 17.64 12.95
CA LEU A 62 -3.72 17.68 11.50
C LEU A 62 -4.26 18.99 10.94
N SER A 63 -3.51 19.59 10.02
CA SER A 63 -4.00 20.68 9.18
C SER A 63 -4.08 20.22 7.73
N LEU A 64 -5.12 20.67 7.04
CA LEU A 64 -5.34 20.42 5.62
C LEU A 64 -5.21 21.74 4.87
N VAL A 65 -4.46 21.72 3.78
CA VAL A 65 -4.30 22.85 2.87
C VAL A 65 -4.70 22.41 1.48
N ASP A 66 -5.74 23.01 0.95
CA ASP A 66 -6.27 22.72 -0.37
C ASP A 66 -5.80 23.79 -1.37
N PHE A 67 -5.40 23.33 -2.56
CA PHE A 67 -4.97 24.16 -3.67
C PHE A 67 -5.78 23.83 -4.91
N ASP A 68 -6.13 24.87 -5.67
CA ASP A 68 -6.69 24.72 -7.01
C ASP A 68 -5.59 24.33 -7.99
N ALA A 69 -5.86 23.35 -8.85
CA ALA A 69 -4.96 22.99 -9.95
C ALA A 69 -5.63 23.33 -11.28
N ASP A 70 -4.87 23.95 -12.18
CA ASP A 70 -5.31 24.36 -13.52
C ASP A 70 -4.86 23.40 -14.63
N GLY A 71 -4.18 22.31 -14.27
CA GLY A 71 -3.58 21.39 -15.25
C GLY A 71 -2.18 21.82 -15.74
N VAL A 72 -1.64 22.94 -15.25
CA VAL A 72 -0.38 23.53 -15.74
C VAL A 72 0.59 23.83 -14.59
N ALA A 73 0.11 24.33 -13.46
CA ALA A 73 0.93 24.66 -12.30
C ALA A 73 1.64 23.41 -11.74
N LEU A 74 2.94 23.55 -11.47
CA LEU A 74 3.78 22.49 -10.87
C LEU A 74 4.10 22.76 -9.40
N ASP A 75 4.04 24.03 -8.98
CA ASP A 75 4.52 24.48 -7.69
C ASP A 75 3.35 24.97 -6.84
N PHE A 76 3.21 24.39 -5.65
CA PHE A 76 2.16 24.72 -4.68
C PHE A 76 2.78 25.05 -3.33
N GLU A 77 2.76 26.33 -2.96
CA GLU A 77 3.40 26.84 -1.74
C GLU A 77 2.49 26.74 -0.53
N ILE A 78 2.93 26.02 0.51
CA ILE A 78 2.18 25.88 1.76
C ILE A 78 2.25 27.19 2.54
N PRO A 79 1.12 27.89 2.77
CA PRO A 79 1.12 29.20 3.42
C PRO A 79 1.85 29.21 4.76
N GLU A 80 2.56 30.29 5.08
CA GLU A 80 3.31 30.41 6.34
C GLU A 80 2.43 30.28 7.59
N ALA A 81 1.16 30.69 7.49
CA ALA A 81 0.19 30.56 8.56
C ALA A 81 -0.12 29.10 8.95
N GLN A 82 0.23 28.14 8.09
CA GLN A 82 0.00 26.72 8.32
C GLN A 82 1.25 26.09 8.93
N THR A 83 1.19 25.72 10.20
CA THR A 83 2.30 25.08 10.91
C THR A 83 2.23 23.56 10.76
N GLY A 84 3.39 22.90 10.87
CA GLY A 84 3.51 21.45 10.85
C GLY A 84 4.37 20.88 9.73
N GLU A 85 4.69 19.60 9.87
CA GLU A 85 5.46 18.80 8.91
C GLU A 85 4.54 18.27 7.80
N LEU A 86 4.92 18.40 6.53
CA LEU A 86 4.19 17.78 5.43
C LEU A 86 4.32 16.25 5.49
N ILE A 87 3.20 15.56 5.75
CA ILE A 87 3.17 14.10 5.89
C ILE A 87 2.53 13.39 4.70
N GLU A 88 1.68 14.07 3.93
CA GLU A 88 1.02 13.50 2.77
C GLU A 88 0.56 14.58 1.80
N VAL A 89 0.60 14.25 0.50
CA VAL A 89 0.01 15.05 -0.57
C VAL A 89 -0.96 14.16 -1.33
N GLU A 90 -2.13 14.70 -1.66
CA GLU A 90 -3.13 14.08 -2.52
C GLU A 90 -3.31 14.92 -3.79
N ALA A 91 -3.30 14.29 -4.96
CA ALA A 91 -3.45 14.94 -6.26
C ALA A 91 -4.08 13.99 -7.30
N PRO A 92 -5.39 14.11 -7.62
CA PRO A 92 -6.36 14.97 -6.94
C PRO A 92 -6.66 14.49 -5.50
N PRO A 93 -7.36 15.28 -4.67
CA PRO A 93 -7.79 14.87 -3.33
C PRO A 93 -8.45 13.49 -3.34
N GLY A 94 -8.07 12.64 -2.38
CA GLY A 94 -8.40 11.22 -2.36
C GLY A 94 -7.31 10.31 -2.95
N TYR A 95 -6.43 10.79 -3.83
CA TYR A 95 -5.37 9.99 -4.45
C TYR A 95 -4.01 10.39 -3.92
N THR A 96 -3.38 9.51 -3.13
CA THR A 96 -2.08 9.80 -2.53
C THR A 96 -1.00 9.92 -3.61
N ALA A 97 -0.38 11.10 -3.70
CA ALA A 97 0.79 11.31 -4.53
C ALA A 97 2.03 10.75 -3.81
N ALA A 98 2.83 9.94 -4.51
CA ALA A 98 4.05 9.36 -3.93
C ALA A 98 5.20 10.40 -3.93
N ARG A 99 5.75 10.68 -2.75
CA ARG A 99 6.93 11.55 -2.62
C ARG A 99 8.15 10.89 -3.27
N GLY A 100 8.87 11.64 -4.10
CA GLY A 100 10.01 11.16 -4.88
C GLY A 100 9.64 10.72 -6.30
N ASP A 101 8.40 10.27 -6.51
CA ASP A 101 7.92 9.81 -7.82
C ASP A 101 7.01 10.83 -8.50
N ALA A 102 6.05 11.38 -7.75
CA ALA A 102 5.09 12.36 -8.25
C ALA A 102 5.48 13.80 -7.93
N TYR A 103 6.10 14.00 -6.75
CA TYR A 103 6.52 15.32 -6.29
C TYR A 103 7.73 15.24 -5.36
N PHE A 104 8.40 16.37 -5.16
CA PHE A 104 9.33 16.59 -4.06
C PHE A 104 8.97 17.86 -3.29
N LEU A 105 9.48 17.97 -2.07
CA LEU A 105 9.29 19.14 -1.23
C LEU A 105 10.57 19.98 -1.28
N ASP A 106 10.46 21.20 -1.78
CA ASP A 106 11.50 22.22 -1.73
C ASP A 106 11.11 23.27 -0.69
N ASP A 107 11.70 23.18 0.50
CA ASP A 107 11.29 23.92 1.69
C ASP A 107 9.78 23.75 2.01
N ARG A 108 8.95 24.77 1.69
CA ARG A 108 7.49 24.75 1.87
C ARG A 108 6.72 24.62 0.55
N THR A 109 7.41 24.47 -0.56
CA THR A 109 6.80 24.33 -1.89
C THR A 109 6.74 22.87 -2.31
N ILE A 110 5.53 22.37 -2.53
CA ILE A 110 5.29 21.07 -3.14
C ILE A 110 5.51 21.23 -4.65
N ARG A 111 6.53 20.56 -5.19
CA ARG A 111 6.88 20.63 -6.61
C ARG A 111 6.62 19.30 -7.30
N PHE A 112 5.69 19.29 -8.23
CA PHE A 112 5.35 18.11 -9.01
C PHE A 112 6.27 17.95 -10.23
N TYR A 113 6.56 16.71 -10.60
CA TYR A 113 7.26 16.41 -11.86
C TYR A 113 6.34 16.52 -13.08
N GLN A 114 5.04 16.35 -12.87
CA GLN A 114 3.98 16.52 -13.86
C GLN A 114 2.82 17.30 -13.24
N ALA A 115 2.23 18.23 -14.00
CA ALA A 115 1.13 19.05 -13.51
C ALA A 115 -0.07 18.18 -13.08
N PRO A 116 -0.59 18.38 -11.85
CA PRO A 116 -1.82 17.73 -11.42
C PRO A 116 -2.99 18.06 -12.34
N ALA A 117 -3.96 17.14 -12.47
CA ALA A 117 -5.15 17.36 -13.29
C ALA A 117 -5.93 18.60 -12.83
N ALA A 118 -6.56 19.30 -13.79
CA ALA A 118 -7.34 20.49 -13.49
C ALA A 118 -8.56 20.16 -12.63
N ALA A 119 -8.59 20.64 -11.39
CA ALA A 119 -9.63 20.37 -10.39
C ALA A 119 -9.62 21.41 -9.26
N ASN A 120 -10.76 21.52 -8.56
CA ASN A 120 -10.95 22.38 -7.39
C ASN A 120 -11.62 21.60 -6.25
N PRO A 121 -10.90 21.22 -5.18
CA PRO A 121 -9.44 21.32 -5.05
C PRO A 121 -8.73 20.29 -5.94
N GLY A 122 -7.57 20.66 -6.48
CA GLY A 122 -6.74 19.81 -7.33
C GLY A 122 -5.53 19.20 -6.63
N VAL A 123 -5.07 19.83 -5.56
CA VAL A 123 -4.04 19.28 -4.66
C VAL A 123 -4.47 19.50 -3.21
N ARG A 124 -4.27 18.50 -2.36
CA ARG A 124 -4.47 18.60 -0.90
C ARG A 124 -3.19 18.21 -0.17
N ALA A 125 -2.68 19.09 0.65
CA ALA A 125 -1.54 18.84 1.53
C ALA A 125 -2.02 18.58 2.95
N ARG A 126 -1.54 17.51 3.57
CA ARG A 126 -1.82 17.14 4.96
C ARG A 126 -0.56 17.39 5.80
N LEU A 127 -0.70 18.26 6.78
CA LEU A 127 0.35 18.68 7.70
C LEU A 127 0.14 18.05 9.07
N ARG A 128 1.21 17.49 9.64
CA ARG A 128 1.28 17.03 11.02
C ARG A 128 1.73 18.19 11.90
N GLY A 129 0.83 18.68 12.74
CA GLY A 129 1.12 19.66 13.78
C GLY A 129 1.62 19.02 15.07
N ASP A 130 1.40 19.73 16.17
CA ASP A 130 1.86 19.32 17.48
C ASP A 130 1.22 18.02 17.97
N ALA A 131 1.92 17.34 18.87
CA ALA A 131 1.40 16.18 19.58
C ALA A 131 0.13 16.56 20.36
N ALA A 132 -0.84 15.64 20.37
CA ALA A 132 -2.14 15.83 20.98
C ALA A 132 -2.49 14.63 21.85
N ALA A 133 -3.34 14.85 22.85
CA ALA A 133 -3.89 13.73 23.62
C ALA A 133 -4.78 12.88 22.72
N GLY A 134 -4.50 11.58 22.66
CA GLY A 134 -5.25 10.67 21.80
C GLY A 134 -4.41 9.52 21.28
N TRP A 135 -4.87 8.94 20.18
CA TRP A 135 -4.18 7.85 19.50
C TRP A 135 -4.47 7.86 18.02
N LYS A 136 -3.53 7.29 17.27
CA LYS A 136 -3.71 6.93 15.88
C LYS A 136 -3.50 5.43 15.72
N ARG A 137 -4.34 4.80 14.90
CA ARG A 137 -4.29 3.35 14.70
C ARG A 137 -4.70 2.99 13.28
N ARG A 138 -3.92 2.10 12.68
CA ARG A 138 -4.23 1.52 11.36
C ARG A 138 -4.60 0.05 11.48
N ARG A 139 -5.67 -0.37 10.80
CA ARG A 139 -6.10 -1.78 10.75
C ARG A 139 -6.67 -2.18 9.41
N PRO A 140 -6.54 -3.45 9.00
CA PRO A 140 -7.31 -3.97 7.88
C PRO A 140 -8.81 -3.83 8.16
N CYS A 141 -9.55 -3.44 7.13
CA CYS A 141 -11.01 -3.36 7.17
C CYS A 141 -11.62 -3.94 5.89
N ALA A 142 -12.91 -4.29 6.00
CA ALA A 142 -13.77 -4.65 4.89
C ALA A 142 -15.03 -3.79 4.93
N LEU A 143 -15.48 -3.33 3.77
CA LEU A 143 -16.74 -2.64 3.55
C LEU A 143 -17.61 -3.49 2.64
N THR A 144 -18.89 -3.63 2.98
CA THR A 144 -19.85 -4.34 2.13
C THR A 144 -20.68 -3.32 1.36
N LEU A 145 -20.73 -3.48 0.04
CA LEU A 145 -21.51 -2.66 -0.87
C LEU A 145 -22.48 -3.58 -1.64
N GLU A 146 -23.75 -3.20 -1.66
CA GLU A 146 -24.79 -3.87 -2.42
C GLU A 146 -25.27 -2.96 -3.54
N ILE A 147 -25.35 -3.51 -4.75
CA ILE A 147 -26.01 -2.87 -5.90
C ILE A 147 -27.18 -3.75 -6.31
N SER A 148 -28.40 -3.27 -6.15
CA SER A 148 -29.61 -4.00 -6.52
C SER A 148 -30.37 -3.29 -7.63
N ALA A 149 -30.71 -4.02 -8.69
CA ALA A 149 -31.63 -3.56 -9.73
C ALA A 149 -33.00 -4.22 -9.55
N TRP A 150 -34.04 -3.40 -9.66
CA TRP A 150 -35.42 -3.78 -9.43
C TRP A 150 -36.25 -3.44 -10.66
N ASN A 151 -36.97 -4.42 -11.20
CA ASN A 151 -37.86 -4.20 -12.33
C ASN A 151 -39.00 -5.23 -12.34
N ASN A 152 -40.16 -4.89 -12.89
CA ASN A 152 -41.27 -5.82 -13.10
C ASN A 152 -41.00 -6.84 -14.23
N ASP A 153 -40.01 -6.59 -15.07
CA ASP A 153 -39.47 -7.50 -16.08
C ASP A 153 -38.09 -8.03 -15.68
N SER A 154 -37.87 -9.33 -15.85
CA SER A 154 -36.62 -9.98 -15.42
C SER A 154 -35.43 -9.65 -16.32
N ASP A 155 -35.66 -9.44 -17.62
CA ASP A 155 -34.58 -9.15 -18.56
C ASP A 155 -34.10 -7.70 -18.36
N ASP A 156 -35.04 -6.79 -18.11
CA ASP A 156 -34.72 -5.40 -17.76
C ASP A 156 -34.00 -5.30 -16.40
N ALA A 157 -34.37 -6.12 -15.40
CA ALA A 157 -33.66 -6.15 -14.11
C ALA A 157 -32.19 -6.58 -14.27
N ASP A 158 -31.93 -7.63 -15.05
CA ASP A 158 -30.57 -8.11 -15.34
C ASP A 158 -29.77 -7.06 -16.12
N ALA A 159 -30.38 -6.45 -17.14
CA ALA A 159 -29.74 -5.41 -17.96
C ALA A 159 -29.37 -4.17 -17.13
N HIS A 160 -30.25 -3.71 -16.24
CA HIS A 160 -29.97 -2.58 -15.36
C HIS A 160 -28.87 -2.91 -14.34
N LEU A 161 -28.87 -4.11 -13.75
CA LEU A 161 -27.78 -4.53 -12.87
C LEU A 161 -26.45 -4.56 -13.63
N ALA A 162 -26.42 -5.12 -14.83
CA ALA A 162 -25.20 -5.23 -15.63
C ALA A 162 -24.60 -3.85 -15.92
N VAL A 163 -25.41 -2.87 -16.33
CA VAL A 163 -24.96 -1.49 -16.58
C VAL A 163 -24.49 -0.83 -15.28
N ALA A 164 -25.26 -0.93 -14.20
CA ALA A 164 -24.90 -0.34 -12.91
C ALA A 164 -23.58 -0.92 -12.38
N LEU A 165 -23.40 -2.24 -12.48
CA LEU A 165 -22.19 -2.93 -12.04
C LEU A 165 -20.98 -2.55 -12.90
N GLN A 166 -21.14 -2.46 -14.23
CA GLN A 166 -20.05 -2.05 -15.12
C GLN A 166 -19.52 -0.66 -14.75
N VAL A 167 -20.42 0.29 -14.51
CA VAL A 167 -20.07 1.67 -14.14
C VAL A 167 -19.49 1.71 -12.74
N ALA A 168 -20.11 1.02 -11.78
CA ALA A 168 -19.59 0.97 -10.42
C ALA A 168 -18.18 0.40 -10.37
N LEU A 169 -17.93 -0.73 -11.06
CA LEU A 169 -16.59 -1.31 -11.11
C LEU A 169 -15.58 -0.38 -11.76
N ALA A 170 -15.96 0.37 -12.81
CA ALA A 170 -15.07 1.35 -13.42
C ALA A 170 -14.68 2.48 -12.44
N GLU A 171 -15.63 3.02 -11.68
CA GLU A 171 -15.37 4.03 -10.63
C GLU A 171 -14.53 3.45 -9.47
N LEU A 172 -14.75 2.18 -9.14
CA LEU A 172 -14.07 1.50 -8.03
C LEU A 172 -12.63 1.06 -8.35
N VAL A 173 -12.23 0.98 -9.63
CA VAL A 173 -10.85 0.66 -10.03
C VAL A 173 -9.88 1.75 -9.56
N GLU A 174 -10.31 3.01 -9.65
CA GLU A 174 -9.54 4.17 -9.20
C GLU A 174 -10.14 4.72 -7.90
N LEU A 175 -10.54 3.87 -6.95
CA LEU A 175 -11.23 4.39 -5.77
C LEU A 175 -10.32 5.31 -4.93
N PRO A 176 -10.73 6.57 -4.68
CA PRO A 176 -10.00 7.46 -3.79
C PRO A 176 -10.01 6.93 -2.35
N ASN A 177 -9.10 7.43 -1.53
CA ASN A 177 -9.19 7.24 -0.09
C ASN A 177 -10.53 7.83 0.41
N LEU A 178 -11.31 7.00 1.09
CA LEU A 178 -12.61 7.40 1.64
C LEU A 178 -12.38 8.04 3.00
N GLU A 179 -12.88 9.26 3.22
CA GLU A 179 -12.63 10.02 4.45
C GLU A 179 -13.90 10.65 5.00
N THR A 180 -14.07 10.60 6.33
CA THR A 180 -15.16 11.32 7.02
C THR A 180 -14.81 12.80 7.17
N ALA A 181 -15.79 13.68 6.98
CA ALA A 181 -15.62 15.11 7.27
C ALA A 181 -15.19 15.32 8.75
N ALA A 182 -14.19 16.17 8.97
CA ALA A 182 -13.72 16.48 10.32
C ALA A 182 -14.79 17.23 11.13
N ALA A 183 -15.01 16.80 12.37
CA ALA A 183 -15.90 17.51 13.30
C ALA A 183 -15.13 18.64 14.03
N PRO A 184 -15.71 19.85 14.20
CA PRO A 184 -15.05 20.91 14.95
C PRO A 184 -14.80 20.51 16.42
N GLY A 185 -13.58 20.70 16.92
CA GLY A 185 -13.21 20.51 18.34
C GLY A 185 -12.93 19.07 18.79
N VAL A 186 -13.18 18.08 17.93
CA VAL A 186 -12.72 16.70 18.10
C VAL A 186 -12.22 16.22 16.74
N SER A 187 -10.91 16.05 16.59
CA SER A 187 -10.32 15.48 15.39
C SER A 187 -10.44 13.95 15.44
N VAL A 188 -11.68 13.47 15.27
CA VAL A 188 -11.91 12.09 14.84
C VAL A 188 -11.87 12.08 13.32
N GLN A 189 -10.92 11.33 12.77
CA GLN A 189 -10.79 11.13 11.34
C GLN A 189 -10.77 9.63 11.09
N LEU A 190 -11.68 9.17 10.22
CA LEU A 190 -11.70 7.82 9.69
C LEU A 190 -11.33 7.90 8.21
N ARG A 191 -10.35 7.09 7.81
CA ARG A 191 -9.93 7.02 6.41
C ARG A 191 -9.66 5.59 5.98
N VAL A 192 -10.26 5.15 4.88
CA VAL A 192 -9.91 3.86 4.26
C VAL A 192 -8.87 4.11 3.17
N ARG A 193 -7.70 3.48 3.34
CA ARG A 193 -6.58 3.58 2.42
C ARG A 193 -6.48 2.36 1.52
N LYS A 194 -6.04 2.61 0.29
CA LYS A 194 -5.80 1.59 -0.75
C LYS A 194 -6.95 0.58 -0.87
N PRO A 195 -8.21 1.05 -0.94
CA PRO A 195 -9.33 0.14 -1.09
C PRO A 195 -9.17 -0.67 -2.38
N ARG A 196 -9.52 -1.95 -2.30
CA ARG A 196 -9.59 -2.89 -3.42
C ARG A 196 -10.95 -3.54 -3.39
N VAL A 197 -11.52 -3.83 -4.55
CA VAL A 197 -12.89 -4.32 -4.66
C VAL A 197 -12.91 -5.74 -5.22
N TRP A 198 -13.79 -6.56 -4.66
CA TRP A 198 -14.11 -7.90 -5.13
C TRP A 198 -15.61 -8.03 -5.31
N LEU A 199 -16.04 -8.69 -6.39
CA LEU A 199 -17.42 -9.14 -6.55
C LEU A 199 -17.57 -10.48 -5.83
N ASP A 200 -18.39 -10.54 -4.79
CA ASP A 200 -18.58 -11.75 -3.98
C ASP A 200 -19.70 -12.63 -4.52
N SER A 201 -20.85 -12.03 -4.83
CA SER A 201 -22.02 -12.76 -5.31
C SER A 201 -22.89 -11.92 -6.24
N VAL A 202 -23.65 -12.63 -7.08
CA VAL A 202 -24.78 -12.09 -7.83
C VAL A 202 -25.99 -12.97 -7.56
N GLU A 203 -27.03 -12.39 -6.99
CA GLU A 203 -28.25 -13.04 -6.57
C GLU A 203 -29.44 -12.57 -7.41
N ARG A 204 -30.40 -13.46 -7.61
CA ARG A 204 -31.60 -13.21 -8.42
C ARG A 204 -32.81 -13.69 -7.66
N GLN A 205 -33.78 -12.81 -7.45
CA GLN A 205 -34.98 -13.12 -6.69
C GLN A 205 -36.22 -12.53 -7.36
N HIS A 206 -37.34 -13.24 -7.28
CA HIS A 206 -38.65 -12.73 -7.65
C HIS A 206 -39.48 -12.45 -6.39
N ILE A 207 -39.90 -11.20 -6.21
CA ILE A 207 -40.70 -10.72 -5.09
C ILE A 207 -42.17 -10.69 -5.51
N ALA A 208 -42.84 -11.82 -5.31
CA ALA A 208 -44.23 -12.02 -5.75
C ALA A 208 -45.22 -11.00 -5.16
N SER A 209 -44.98 -10.48 -3.95
CA SER A 209 -45.86 -9.49 -3.32
C SER A 209 -45.84 -8.13 -4.00
N ALA A 210 -44.72 -7.77 -4.63
CA ALA A 210 -44.53 -6.51 -5.35
C ALA A 210 -44.58 -6.68 -6.87
N ASN A 211 -44.57 -7.93 -7.36
CA ASN A 211 -44.42 -8.26 -8.78
C ASN A 211 -43.16 -7.61 -9.38
N LEU A 212 -42.04 -7.75 -8.66
CA LEU A 212 -40.72 -7.24 -9.04
C LEU A 212 -39.69 -8.37 -9.03
N PHE A 213 -38.75 -8.30 -9.94
CA PHE A 213 -37.50 -9.04 -9.94
C PHE A 213 -36.41 -8.16 -9.32
N GLU A 214 -35.68 -8.73 -8.37
CA GLU A 214 -34.47 -8.15 -7.78
C GLU A 214 -33.25 -8.92 -8.30
N PHE A 215 -32.31 -8.18 -8.85
CA PHE A 215 -30.99 -8.67 -9.21
C PHE A 215 -29.99 -7.90 -8.36
N LYS A 216 -29.27 -8.59 -7.47
CA LYS A 216 -28.36 -7.96 -6.50
C LYS A 216 -26.93 -8.43 -6.73
N ALA A 217 -26.00 -7.50 -6.83
CA ALA A 217 -24.57 -7.76 -6.74
C ALA A 217 -24.05 -7.33 -5.37
N THR A 218 -23.31 -8.21 -4.69
CA THR A 218 -22.62 -7.92 -3.44
C THR A 218 -21.12 -7.78 -3.71
N LEU A 219 -20.56 -6.66 -3.28
CA LEU A 219 -19.16 -6.32 -3.44
C LEU A 219 -18.52 -6.13 -2.05
N THR A 220 -17.32 -6.68 -1.86
CA THR A 220 -16.50 -6.39 -0.69
C THR A 220 -15.36 -5.46 -1.09
N LEU A 221 -15.22 -4.34 -0.40
CA LEU A 221 -14.05 -3.48 -0.50
C LEU A 221 -13.12 -3.74 0.69
N ARG A 222 -11.87 -4.14 0.46
CA ARG A 222 -10.87 -4.29 1.53
C ARG A 222 -9.81 -3.22 1.44
N GLY A 223 -9.39 -2.71 2.58
CA GLY A 223 -8.35 -1.69 2.68
C GLY A 223 -7.78 -1.60 4.08
N GLU A 224 -7.09 -0.50 4.35
CA GLU A 224 -6.59 -0.17 5.68
C GLU A 224 -7.37 1.02 6.25
N LEU A 225 -8.13 0.79 7.32
CA LEU A 225 -8.75 1.84 8.10
C LEU A 225 -7.69 2.53 8.98
N ASP A 226 -7.40 3.79 8.68
CA ASP A 226 -6.65 4.72 9.51
C ASP A 226 -7.66 5.49 10.40
N VAL A 227 -7.53 5.33 11.71
CA VAL A 227 -8.35 6.00 12.71
C VAL A 227 -7.45 6.92 13.50
N LEU A 228 -7.72 8.22 13.43
CA LEU A 228 -7.13 9.22 14.30
C LEU A 228 -8.19 9.69 15.27
N VAL A 229 -7.87 9.66 16.56
CA VAL A 229 -8.62 10.34 17.60
C VAL A 229 -7.65 11.29 18.28
N ALA A 230 -7.78 12.58 18.01
CA ALA A 230 -7.01 13.62 18.67
C ALA A 230 -7.95 14.58 19.41
N LYS A 231 -7.54 15.01 20.61
CA LYS A 231 -8.29 15.91 21.47
C LYS A 231 -7.38 16.99 22.07
N GLY A 232 -7.91 18.21 22.08
CA GLY A 232 -7.41 19.32 22.90
C GLY A 232 -6.39 20.20 22.19
N GLU A 233 -5.92 21.20 22.95
CA GLU A 233 -4.70 21.94 22.65
C GLU A 233 -3.49 21.05 22.99
N PRO A 234 -2.34 21.24 22.33
CA PRO A 234 -1.12 20.49 22.64
C PRO A 234 -0.82 20.60 24.13
N PRO A 235 -0.39 19.51 24.80
CA PRO A 235 0.00 19.60 26.20
C PRO A 235 1.06 20.70 26.31
N SER A 236 0.86 21.65 27.23
CA SER A 236 1.86 22.67 27.53
C SER A 236 3.17 21.94 27.81
N VAL A 237 4.20 22.18 26.98
CA VAL A 237 5.52 21.60 27.19
C VAL A 237 6.04 22.13 28.51
N GLY A 238 5.87 21.33 29.57
CA GLY A 238 6.47 21.60 30.87
C GLY A 238 7.96 21.38 30.71
N VAL A 239 8.71 22.45 30.49
CA VAL A 239 10.17 22.39 30.60
C VAL A 239 10.48 22.09 32.07
N ILE A 240 11.12 20.95 32.34
CA ILE A 240 11.66 20.68 33.66
C ILE A 240 12.89 21.59 33.82
N GLU A 241 12.68 22.78 34.38
CA GLU A 241 13.76 23.77 34.58
C GLU A 241 14.82 23.25 35.56
N SER A 242 14.39 22.49 36.58
CA SER A 242 15.30 21.84 37.52
C SER A 242 14.72 20.57 38.14
N ILE A 243 15.62 19.65 38.49
CA ILE A 243 15.34 18.52 39.38
C ILE A 243 16.15 18.75 40.66
N GLU A 244 15.46 18.86 41.79
CA GLU A 244 16.07 18.94 43.12
C GLU A 244 15.98 17.60 43.83
N GLY A 245 17.11 17.11 44.34
CA GLY A 245 17.18 15.86 45.08
C GLY A 245 18.08 15.97 46.30
N GLN A 246 17.79 15.16 47.32
CA GLN A 246 18.68 14.90 48.44
C GLN A 246 19.07 13.44 48.43
N VAL A 247 20.37 13.15 48.35
CA VAL A 247 20.90 11.81 48.58
C VAL A 247 21.34 11.73 50.04
N SER A 248 20.72 10.84 50.81
CA SER A 248 21.24 10.44 52.12
C SER A 248 21.91 9.08 51.99
N VAL A 249 23.24 9.06 52.14
CA VAL A 249 24.00 7.82 52.20
C VAL A 249 24.06 7.39 53.67
N ASN A 250 23.25 6.41 54.04
CA ASN A 250 23.33 5.80 55.36
C ASN A 250 24.41 4.71 55.35
N HIS A 251 25.55 4.96 56.01
CA HIS A 251 26.50 3.90 56.32
C HIS A 251 25.96 3.00 57.45
N ALA A 252 26.34 1.72 57.42
CA ALA A 252 25.92 0.73 58.41
C ALA A 252 26.36 1.06 59.86
N ASP A 253 27.29 2.00 60.05
CA ASP A 253 27.87 2.37 61.35
C ASP A 253 27.26 3.62 62.00
N GLY A 254 26.13 4.12 61.51
CA GLY A 254 25.21 4.96 62.29
C GLY A 254 25.54 6.44 62.50
N GLU A 255 26.60 6.97 61.88
CA GLU A 255 26.86 8.41 61.84
C GLU A 255 26.20 9.01 60.57
N PRO A 256 25.13 9.81 60.68
CA PRO A 256 24.53 10.47 59.54
C PRO A 256 25.42 11.62 59.05
N LEU A 257 25.85 11.56 57.79
CA LEU A 257 26.43 12.72 57.10
C LEU A 257 25.30 13.69 56.73
N GLU A 258 25.61 15.00 56.79
CA GLU A 258 24.67 16.02 56.35
C GLU A 258 24.27 15.79 54.88
N PRO A 259 22.97 15.83 54.55
CA PRO A 259 22.52 15.52 53.20
C PRO A 259 23.07 16.56 52.21
N GLU A 260 23.82 16.10 51.22
CA GLU A 260 24.23 16.93 50.11
C GLU A 260 23.02 17.16 49.20
N ALA A 261 22.54 18.41 49.18
CA ALA A 261 21.55 18.86 48.21
C ALA A 261 22.26 19.08 46.87
N PHE A 262 21.69 18.52 45.80
CA PHE A 262 22.14 18.82 44.45
C PHE A 262 20.97 19.38 43.63
N VAL A 263 21.28 20.40 42.83
CA VAL A 263 20.35 21.02 41.89
C VAL A 263 20.89 20.76 40.49
N ILE A 264 20.14 20.03 39.68
CA ILE A 264 20.41 19.89 38.25
C ILE A 264 19.51 20.90 37.55
N SER A 265 20.05 22.06 37.21
CA SER A 265 19.38 23.05 36.37
C SER A 265 19.67 22.76 34.90
N GLY A 266 18.63 22.72 34.08
CA GLY A 266 18.80 22.74 32.63
C GLY A 266 19.23 24.14 32.20
N GLU A 267 20.54 24.41 32.11
CA GLU A 267 20.98 25.54 31.28
C GLU A 267 20.63 25.23 29.82
N ASP A 268 20.05 26.22 29.13
CA ASP A 268 19.71 26.15 27.71
C ASP A 268 20.82 25.45 26.93
N PRO A 269 20.57 24.29 26.28
CA PRO A 269 21.52 23.81 25.31
C PRO A 269 21.60 24.87 24.21
N PRO A 270 22.80 25.23 23.71
CA PRO A 270 22.86 26.00 22.48
C PRO A 270 22.03 25.26 21.43
N LEU A 271 21.18 25.98 20.70
CA LEU A 271 20.46 25.48 19.54
C LEU A 271 21.44 24.78 18.59
N VAL A 272 21.58 23.47 18.71
CA VAL A 272 22.27 22.63 17.73
C VAL A 272 21.24 22.36 16.65
N VAL A 273 21.19 23.27 15.66
CA VAL A 273 20.54 23.00 14.39
C VAL A 273 21.44 22.02 13.63
N GLY A 274 21.01 20.76 13.56
CA GLY A 274 21.60 19.72 12.72
C GLY A 274 22.02 18.45 13.45
N PRO A 275 21.97 17.27 12.81
CA PRO A 275 22.52 16.05 13.38
C PRO A 275 24.03 16.22 13.61
N ARG A 276 24.50 15.90 14.82
CA ARG A 276 25.95 15.80 15.07
C ARG A 276 26.52 14.71 14.15
N PRO A 277 27.60 14.98 13.40
CA PRO A 277 28.29 13.92 12.67
C PRO A 277 28.82 12.91 13.67
N ILE A 278 28.54 11.64 13.44
CA ILE A 278 29.43 10.58 13.93
C ILE A 278 30.71 10.78 13.13
N GLU A 279 31.79 11.21 13.77
CA GLU A 279 33.13 11.05 13.23
C GLU A 279 33.36 9.53 13.09
N SER A 280 33.09 9.00 11.90
CA SER A 280 33.63 7.72 11.48
C SER A 280 34.96 8.01 10.81
N ASP A 281 36.02 7.40 11.32
CA ASP A 281 37.32 7.39 10.70
C ASP A 281 37.22 7.00 9.21
N ASP A 282 37.83 7.84 8.38
CA ASP A 282 38.41 7.58 7.06
C ASP A 282 37.49 7.10 5.89
N PRO A 283 36.98 8.02 5.04
CA PRO A 283 36.25 7.69 3.81
C PRO A 283 37.15 7.35 2.61
N ALA A 284 38.47 7.19 2.78
CA ALA A 284 39.39 6.95 1.66
C ALA A 284 39.39 5.51 1.09
N LEU A 285 38.51 4.61 1.55
CA LEU A 285 38.55 3.19 1.16
C LEU A 285 37.44 2.68 0.24
N LEU A 286 36.54 3.52 -0.29
CA LEU A 286 35.40 3.02 -1.08
C LEU A 286 35.13 3.64 -2.44
N LEU A 287 36.12 4.28 -3.08
CA LEU A 287 35.99 4.70 -4.49
C LEU A 287 37.30 4.50 -5.26
N THR A 288 37.56 3.25 -5.65
CA THR A 288 38.32 2.96 -6.87
C THR A 288 37.45 2.07 -7.76
N VAL A 289 36.41 2.68 -8.34
CA VAL A 289 35.73 2.10 -9.49
C VAL A 289 36.55 2.48 -10.72
N SER A 290 37.17 1.46 -11.30
CA SER A 290 37.90 1.52 -12.57
C SER A 290 37.06 2.14 -13.68
N THR A 291 37.67 3.04 -14.44
CA THR A 291 37.16 3.63 -15.69
C THR A 291 36.82 2.60 -16.78
N SER A 292 37.06 1.31 -16.56
CA SER A 292 36.65 0.22 -17.45
C SER A 292 35.18 -0.19 -17.34
N VAL A 293 34.42 0.27 -16.34
CA VAL A 293 33.00 -0.11 -16.16
C VAL A 293 32.04 0.86 -16.86
N LEU A 294 32.49 2.08 -17.19
CA LEU A 294 31.67 3.08 -17.87
C LEU A 294 31.62 2.90 -19.40
N SER A 295 32.52 2.09 -19.98
CA SER A 295 32.57 1.84 -21.43
C SER A 295 31.65 0.72 -21.92
N ASP A 296 31.06 -0.08 -21.02
CA ASP A 296 30.19 -1.22 -21.39
C ASP A 296 28.69 -0.86 -21.41
N LEU A 297 28.33 0.41 -21.13
CA LEU A 297 26.94 0.87 -21.07
C LEU A 297 26.46 1.63 -22.31
N ASP A 298 27.31 1.82 -23.34
CA ASP A 298 26.96 2.53 -24.58
C ASP A 298 26.28 1.65 -25.65
N GLY A 299 25.85 0.43 -25.28
CA GLY A 299 25.40 -0.60 -26.24
C GLY A 299 23.92 -0.99 -26.24
N PHE A 300 23.08 -0.53 -25.31
CA PHE A 300 21.72 -1.07 -25.19
C PHE A 300 20.62 -0.12 -25.73
N THR A 301 20.04 -0.55 -26.85
CA THR A 301 18.70 -0.19 -27.34
C THR A 301 17.87 -1.49 -27.39
N PRO A 302 16.54 -1.48 -27.09
CA PRO A 302 15.60 -0.34 -27.11
C PRO A 302 15.13 0.16 -25.72
N PRO A 303 14.35 1.28 -25.65
CA PRO A 303 13.98 1.96 -24.41
C PRO A 303 12.65 1.47 -23.79
N VAL A 304 12.57 1.73 -22.48
CA VAL A 304 11.47 1.60 -21.50
C VAL A 304 10.03 1.55 -22.08
N THR A 305 9.38 0.40 -21.90
CA THR A 305 7.91 0.26 -21.78
C THR A 305 7.57 -0.90 -20.84
N THR A 306 7.50 -0.62 -19.52
CA THR A 306 7.34 -1.63 -18.45
C THR A 306 5.97 -1.54 -17.77
N ILE A 307 4.88 -1.68 -18.53
CA ILE A 307 3.51 -1.83 -17.97
C ILE A 307 2.73 -2.98 -18.64
N ALA A 308 3.03 -3.33 -19.89
CA ALA A 308 2.31 -4.40 -20.60
C ALA A 308 2.64 -5.83 -20.10
N ALA A 309 3.83 -6.08 -19.54
CA ALA A 309 4.26 -7.43 -19.16
C ALA A 309 3.72 -7.90 -17.79
N LEU A 310 3.25 -7.00 -16.92
CA LEU A 310 2.59 -7.36 -15.66
C LEU A 310 1.14 -7.83 -15.87
N ALA A 311 0.55 -7.56 -17.04
CA ALA A 311 -0.82 -7.94 -17.39
C ALA A 311 -0.97 -9.37 -17.91
N GLU A 312 0.14 -10.06 -18.24
CA GLU A 312 0.11 -11.46 -18.73
C GLU A 312 0.34 -12.51 -17.63
N LEU A 313 0.52 -12.10 -16.37
CA LEU A 313 0.53 -13.05 -15.25
C LEU A 313 -0.90 -13.52 -14.99
N ASP A 314 -1.21 -14.76 -15.38
CA ASP A 314 -2.45 -15.47 -15.06
C ASP A 314 -2.51 -15.80 -13.56
N ILE A 315 -2.82 -14.77 -12.76
CA ILE A 315 -2.97 -14.83 -11.29
C ILE A 315 -3.95 -15.93 -10.84
N PRO A 316 -5.08 -16.18 -11.52
CA PRO A 316 -5.96 -17.32 -11.21
C PRO A 316 -5.26 -18.68 -11.19
N SER A 317 -4.38 -18.97 -12.16
CA SER A 317 -3.62 -20.23 -12.19
C SER A 317 -2.66 -20.38 -11.01
N ILE A 318 -2.15 -19.28 -10.46
CA ILE A 318 -1.26 -19.26 -9.29
C ILE A 318 -2.05 -19.46 -7.99
N VAL A 319 -3.30 -18.98 -7.94
CA VAL A 319 -4.18 -19.12 -6.78
C VAL A 319 -4.74 -20.55 -6.66
N ASP A 320 -5.05 -21.22 -7.76
CA ASP A 320 -5.51 -22.61 -7.74
C ASP A 320 -4.40 -23.62 -7.37
N GLU A 321 -3.12 -23.33 -7.66
CA GLU A 321 -1.98 -24.15 -7.22
C GLU A 321 -1.68 -24.03 -5.71
N LEU A 322 -2.22 -23.02 -5.02
CA LEU A 322 -1.97 -22.75 -3.60
C LEU A 322 -2.80 -23.62 -2.62
N VAL A 323 -3.64 -24.53 -3.11
CA VAL A 323 -4.53 -25.34 -2.26
C VAL A 323 -3.83 -26.57 -1.64
N ASN A 324 -2.62 -26.94 -2.05
CA ASN A 324 -1.82 -28.00 -1.41
C ASN A 324 -0.30 -27.73 -1.49
N VAL A 325 0.18 -26.74 -0.74
CA VAL A 325 1.57 -26.28 -0.84
C VAL A 325 2.44 -27.01 0.18
N THR A 326 3.38 -27.84 -0.29
CA THR A 326 4.47 -28.39 0.53
C THR A 326 5.55 -27.33 0.75
N GLU A 327 6.38 -27.45 1.80
CA GLU A 327 7.48 -26.48 2.07
C GLU A 327 8.40 -26.27 0.85
N VAL A 328 8.56 -27.30 0.02
CA VAL A 328 9.32 -27.24 -1.23
C VAL A 328 8.72 -26.23 -2.21
N LYS A 329 7.39 -26.22 -2.36
CA LYS A 329 6.65 -25.33 -3.27
C LYS A 329 6.61 -23.88 -2.74
N ILE A 330 6.66 -23.68 -1.41
CA ILE A 330 6.86 -22.35 -0.80
C ILE A 330 8.27 -21.82 -1.09
N GLY A 331 9.29 -22.69 -1.02
CA GLY A 331 10.66 -22.35 -1.39
C GLY A 331 10.77 -21.90 -2.84
N GLU A 332 10.17 -22.68 -3.75
CA GLU A 332 10.12 -22.39 -5.19
C GLU A 332 9.46 -21.04 -5.50
N LEU A 333 8.34 -20.71 -4.85
CA LEU A 333 7.63 -19.44 -5.04
C LEU A 333 8.42 -18.24 -4.52
N ARG A 334 9.10 -18.37 -3.36
CA ARG A 334 10.01 -17.32 -2.85
C ARG A 334 11.19 -17.09 -3.79
N GLN A 335 11.73 -18.15 -4.37
CA GLN A 335 12.87 -18.05 -5.28
C GLN A 335 12.47 -17.44 -6.64
N ARG A 336 11.27 -17.78 -7.16
CA ARG A 336 10.67 -17.11 -8.32
C ARG A 336 10.49 -15.60 -8.07
N ALA A 337 9.94 -15.22 -6.91
CA ALA A 337 9.79 -13.82 -6.54
C ALA A 337 11.15 -13.09 -6.47
N LYS A 338 12.18 -13.72 -5.90
CA LYS A 338 13.54 -13.16 -5.86
C LYS A 338 14.16 -13.00 -7.25
N LEU A 339 13.97 -13.95 -8.16
CA LEU A 339 14.48 -13.89 -9.53
C LEU A 339 13.79 -12.79 -10.36
N VAL A 340 12.48 -12.62 -10.22
CA VAL A 340 11.72 -11.55 -10.87
C VAL A 340 12.17 -10.16 -10.39
N LEU A 341 12.51 -10.04 -9.10
CA LEU A 341 13.03 -8.81 -8.53
C LEU A 341 14.50 -8.54 -8.91
N ALA A 342 15.31 -9.59 -9.10
CA ALA A 342 16.73 -9.47 -9.44
C ALA A 342 16.98 -9.28 -10.95
N PHE A 343 16.11 -9.82 -11.81
CA PHE A 343 16.25 -9.79 -13.27
C PHE A 343 14.90 -9.50 -13.95
N PRO A 344 14.44 -8.23 -13.98
CA PRO A 344 13.13 -7.86 -14.52
C PRO A 344 12.98 -8.05 -16.04
N HIS A 345 14.09 -8.32 -16.74
CA HIS A 345 14.11 -8.66 -18.17
C HIS A 345 14.97 -9.90 -18.37
N LEU A 346 14.38 -11.09 -18.27
CA LEU A 346 15.02 -12.31 -18.76
C LEU A 346 15.10 -12.21 -20.30
N PRO A 347 16.28 -12.31 -20.92
CA PRO A 347 16.36 -12.36 -22.38
C PRO A 347 15.53 -13.56 -22.86
N GLU A 348 14.73 -13.36 -23.91
CA GLU A 348 14.02 -14.43 -24.61
C GLU A 348 15.03 -15.34 -25.32
N LEU A 349 15.72 -16.16 -24.53
CA LEU A 349 16.47 -17.30 -25.02
C LEU A 349 15.46 -18.42 -25.22
N PRO A 350 15.33 -18.99 -26.43
CA PRO A 350 14.44 -20.12 -26.63
C PRO A 350 14.86 -21.23 -25.66
N ALA A 351 13.92 -21.74 -24.85
CA ALA A 351 14.21 -22.76 -23.82
C ALA A 351 14.98 -23.96 -24.39
N SER A 352 14.79 -24.26 -25.68
CA SER A 352 15.51 -25.31 -26.43
C SER A 352 17.02 -25.08 -26.56
N ALA A 353 17.51 -23.84 -26.49
CA ALA A 353 18.95 -23.51 -26.56
C ALA A 353 19.65 -23.58 -25.19
N LEU A 354 18.92 -23.35 -24.09
CA LEU A 354 19.47 -23.32 -22.74
C LEU A 354 19.51 -24.70 -22.06
N VAL A 355 18.52 -25.55 -22.33
CA VAL A 355 18.36 -26.86 -21.67
C VAL A 355 19.58 -27.78 -21.83
N PRO A 356 20.24 -27.91 -23.00
CA PRO A 356 21.41 -28.79 -23.15
C PRO A 356 22.62 -28.30 -22.33
N SER A 357 22.86 -26.99 -22.31
CA SER A 357 23.98 -26.37 -21.58
C SER A 357 23.77 -26.42 -20.07
N LEU A 358 22.55 -26.17 -19.60
CA LEU A 358 22.16 -26.30 -18.19
C LEU A 358 22.26 -27.75 -17.71
N THR A 359 21.77 -28.70 -18.50
CA THR A 359 21.82 -30.12 -18.15
C THR A 359 23.27 -30.62 -18.05
N THR A 360 24.15 -30.11 -18.92
CA THR A 360 25.59 -30.45 -18.88
C THR A 360 26.26 -29.94 -17.60
N LEU A 361 25.92 -28.72 -17.15
CA LEU A 361 26.45 -28.13 -15.92
C LEU A 361 25.87 -28.81 -14.67
N ILE A 362 24.58 -29.14 -14.66
CA ILE A 362 23.91 -29.81 -13.54
C ILE A 362 24.43 -31.24 -13.33
N ASN A 363 24.84 -31.91 -14.39
CA ASN A 363 25.40 -33.27 -14.31
C ASN A 363 26.86 -33.32 -13.85
N GLN A 364 27.52 -32.17 -13.65
CA GLN A 364 28.83 -32.15 -13.01
C GLN A 364 28.68 -32.24 -11.49
N ASP A 365 29.61 -32.92 -10.83
CA ASP A 365 29.73 -32.84 -9.37
C ASP A 365 30.26 -31.46 -8.94
N VAL A 366 30.04 -31.12 -7.67
CA VAL A 366 30.38 -29.80 -7.10
C VAL A 366 31.89 -29.51 -7.17
N GLU A 367 32.75 -30.53 -7.06
CA GLU A 367 34.20 -30.35 -7.13
C GLU A 367 34.63 -30.01 -8.56
N THR A 368 34.08 -30.73 -9.54
CA THR A 368 34.30 -30.46 -10.97
C THR A 368 33.79 -29.07 -11.36
N LEU A 369 32.62 -28.64 -10.84
CA LEU A 369 32.10 -27.29 -11.03
C LEU A 369 32.98 -26.21 -10.40
N ALA A 370 33.48 -26.43 -9.18
CA ALA A 370 34.40 -25.50 -8.53
C ALA A 370 35.67 -25.29 -9.37
N VAL A 371 36.22 -26.37 -9.92
CA VAL A 371 37.40 -26.30 -10.81
C VAL A 371 37.07 -25.58 -12.12
N MET A 372 35.92 -25.86 -12.74
CA MET A 372 35.51 -25.21 -13.99
C MET A 372 35.28 -23.69 -13.85
N LEU A 373 34.84 -23.25 -12.67
CA LEU A 373 34.50 -21.85 -12.38
C LEU A 373 35.64 -21.07 -11.73
N ASP A 374 36.77 -21.71 -11.43
CA ASP A 374 37.88 -21.14 -10.66
C ASP A 374 37.43 -20.53 -9.32
N HIS A 375 36.52 -21.22 -8.63
CA HIS A 375 35.87 -20.77 -7.40
C HIS A 375 35.81 -21.88 -6.34
N GLY A 376 35.61 -21.49 -5.08
CA GLY A 376 35.57 -22.43 -3.96
C GLY A 376 34.34 -23.35 -3.97
N PRO A 377 34.42 -24.53 -3.31
CA PRO A 377 33.36 -25.55 -3.33
C PRO A 377 32.03 -25.05 -2.72
N ALA A 378 32.06 -24.09 -1.80
CA ALA A 378 30.86 -23.48 -1.24
C ALA A 378 30.08 -22.65 -2.29
N TYR A 379 30.80 -21.91 -3.15
CA TYR A 379 30.19 -21.16 -4.23
C TYR A 379 29.65 -22.10 -5.32
N ALA A 380 30.42 -23.13 -5.69
CA ALA A 380 29.99 -24.15 -6.65
C ALA A 380 28.76 -24.92 -6.17
N ALA A 381 28.66 -25.24 -4.87
CA ALA A 381 27.48 -25.89 -4.29
C ALA A 381 26.23 -24.99 -4.35
N SER A 382 26.40 -23.70 -4.03
CA SER A 382 25.30 -22.72 -4.12
C SER A 382 24.81 -22.57 -5.56
N LEU A 383 25.74 -22.43 -6.51
CA LEU A 383 25.39 -22.32 -7.93
C LEU A 383 24.75 -23.60 -8.46
N HIS A 384 25.24 -24.78 -8.08
CA HIS A 384 24.64 -26.07 -8.48
C HIS A 384 23.19 -26.19 -8.01
N ALA A 385 22.89 -25.79 -6.77
CA ALA A 385 21.54 -25.74 -6.23
C ALA A 385 20.64 -24.74 -7.00
N GLU A 386 21.19 -23.58 -7.36
CA GLU A 386 20.48 -22.59 -8.18
C GLU A 386 20.20 -23.09 -9.60
N LEU A 387 21.16 -23.78 -10.23
CA LEU A 387 20.99 -24.36 -11.57
C LEU A 387 19.94 -25.48 -11.58
N LEU A 388 19.93 -26.35 -10.57
CA LEU A 388 18.88 -27.37 -10.38
C LEU A 388 17.50 -26.72 -10.23
N THR A 389 17.42 -25.66 -9.43
CA THR A 389 16.18 -24.90 -9.23
C THR A 389 15.72 -24.29 -10.55
N LEU A 390 16.63 -23.68 -11.31
CA LEU A 390 16.35 -23.11 -12.63
C LEU A 390 15.85 -24.18 -13.63
N GLN A 391 16.44 -25.38 -13.62
CA GLN A 391 16.00 -26.49 -14.49
C GLN A 391 14.59 -26.97 -14.13
N ILE A 392 14.25 -27.06 -12.84
CA ILE A 392 12.89 -27.40 -12.39
C ILE A 392 11.90 -26.35 -12.88
N LEU A 393 12.25 -25.07 -12.73
CA LEU A 393 11.39 -23.94 -13.14
C LEU A 393 11.17 -23.90 -14.66
N LEU A 394 12.23 -24.13 -15.45
CA LEU A 394 12.17 -24.17 -16.92
C LEU A 394 11.42 -25.40 -17.45
N LYS A 395 11.51 -26.54 -16.77
CA LYS A 395 10.70 -27.73 -17.11
C LYS A 395 9.24 -27.55 -16.67
N GLY A 396 8.99 -26.86 -15.57
CA GLY A 396 7.67 -26.57 -15.02
C GLY A 396 6.88 -25.51 -15.80
N SER A 397 7.53 -24.59 -16.52
CA SER A 397 6.83 -23.67 -17.43
C SER A 397 6.44 -24.31 -18.77
N ALA A 398 7.06 -25.45 -19.13
CA ALA A 398 6.72 -26.24 -20.31
C ALA A 398 5.63 -27.31 -20.02
N MET A 399 4.61 -26.96 -19.23
CA MET A 399 3.54 -27.86 -18.76
C MET A 399 2.74 -28.48 -19.92
N SER A 400 3.25 -29.57 -20.47
CA SER A 400 2.44 -30.59 -21.16
C SER A 400 3.06 -32.00 -21.13
N SER A 401 4.20 -32.25 -20.46
CA SER A 401 4.79 -33.61 -20.51
C SER A 401 5.73 -34.07 -19.38
N LEU A 402 5.66 -33.52 -18.16
CA LEU A 402 6.48 -34.06 -17.07
C LEU A 402 5.86 -35.32 -16.44
N THR A 403 6.66 -36.38 -16.34
CA THR A 403 6.31 -37.62 -15.64
C THR A 403 7.22 -37.84 -14.43
N LEU A 404 6.78 -38.64 -13.47
CA LEU A 404 7.57 -39.00 -12.27
C LEU A 404 8.92 -39.69 -12.59
N ALA A 405 9.09 -40.22 -13.80
CA ALA A 405 10.35 -40.81 -14.26
C ALA A 405 11.46 -39.76 -14.50
N ASP A 406 11.09 -38.49 -14.68
CA ASP A 406 12.04 -37.40 -14.96
C ASP A 406 12.77 -36.88 -13.70
N PHE A 407 12.44 -37.43 -12.53
CA PHE A 407 12.95 -37.01 -11.22
C PHE A 407 13.72 -38.09 -10.46
N SER A 408 13.99 -39.26 -11.07
CA SER A 408 14.86 -40.26 -10.45
C SER A 408 16.33 -39.95 -10.75
N ALA A 409 17.14 -39.79 -9.71
CA ALA A 409 18.60 -39.71 -9.84
C ALA A 409 19.16 -41.03 -10.39
N THR A 410 19.98 -40.94 -11.44
CA THR A 410 21.00 -41.96 -11.78
C THR A 410 22.35 -41.50 -11.29
#